data_AF-A0A933NHN9-F1
#
_entry.id   AF-A0A933NHN9-F1
#
_cell.length_a   1.000
_cell.length_b   1.000
_cell.length_c   1.000
_cell.angle_alpha   90.00
_cell.angle_beta   90.00
_cell.angle_gamma   90.00
#
_symmetry.space_group_name_H-M   'P 1'
#
loop_
_entity.id
_entity.type
_entity.pdbx_description
1 polymer ?
#
loop_
_entity_poly.entity_id
_entity_poly.type
_entity_poly.pdbx_seq_one_letter_code
_entity_poly.pdbx_strand_id
1 'polypeptide(L)'
;MTAPDKAKVERSAHEEWTMDELIEHVREGVLRLVVSGQSRYKVTDVPDARTVRYYISMGLVDQPTGKRGTFALYSGMHLLQILAIKKLQAQYLTIRKIQELIHGRSPDELQELLGESVRLEELVVRPSPVKAGAPWLRHELGPGIELHVKQGFTVDPSELQEILDTVAGILKKPVS
;
A
#
# COMPACT_ATOMS: atom_id res chain seq x y z
N MET A 1 20.92 8.12 -16.55
CA MET A 1 19.55 7.66 -16.23
C MET A 1 19.45 7.66 -14.71
N THR A 2 18.63 8.44 -14.01
CA THR A 2 17.39 9.15 -14.37
C THR A 2 17.14 10.28 -13.36
N ALA A 3 17.39 11.54 -13.73
CA ALA A 3 17.00 12.73 -12.95
C ALA A 3 15.49 13.06 -12.91
N PRO A 4 14.60 12.58 -13.83
CA PRO A 4 13.17 12.91 -13.74
C PRO A 4 12.38 12.15 -12.64
N ASP A 5 12.99 11.20 -11.92
CA ASP A 5 12.31 10.36 -10.92
C ASP A 5 12.09 11.09 -9.59
N LYS A 6 13.15 11.71 -9.05
CA LYS A 6 13.17 12.42 -7.75
C LYS A 6 12.07 13.49 -7.61
N ALA A 7 11.90 14.33 -8.64
CA ALA A 7 10.89 15.39 -8.62
C ALA A 7 9.45 14.84 -8.62
N LYS A 8 9.24 13.59 -9.05
CA LYS A 8 7.94 12.93 -9.02
C LYS A 8 7.68 12.33 -7.63
N VAL A 9 8.68 11.68 -7.05
CA VAL A 9 8.66 11.16 -5.66
C VAL A 9 8.37 12.29 -4.67
N GLU A 10 9.07 13.42 -4.77
CA GLU A 10 8.84 14.60 -3.92
C GLU A 10 7.40 15.13 -4.01
N ARG A 11 6.84 15.23 -5.23
CA ARG A 11 5.44 15.66 -5.40
C ARG A 11 4.46 14.69 -4.77
N SER A 12 4.64 13.39 -5.00
CA SER A 12 3.80 12.34 -4.40
C SER A 12 3.98 12.25 -2.88
N ALA A 13 5.15 12.61 -2.34
CA ALA A 13 5.41 12.64 -0.90
C ALA A 13 4.60 13.71 -0.15
N HIS A 14 4.10 14.73 -0.86
CA HIS A 14 3.27 15.80 -0.32
C HIS A 14 1.76 15.58 -0.50
N GLU A 15 1.32 14.51 -1.15
CA GLU A 15 -0.11 14.20 -1.22
C GLU A 15 -0.65 13.81 0.14
N GLU A 16 -1.82 14.34 0.52
CA GLU A 16 -2.39 14.21 1.86
C GLU A 16 -3.63 13.32 1.91
N TRP A 17 -3.67 12.45 2.92
CA TRP A 17 -4.70 11.47 3.18
C TRP A 17 -5.16 11.50 4.64
N THR A 18 -6.40 11.09 4.88
CA THR A 18 -6.84 10.69 6.22
C THR A 18 -6.16 9.39 6.66
N MET A 19 -6.31 9.02 7.95
CA MET A 19 -5.76 7.74 8.45
C MET A 19 -6.27 6.52 7.67
N ASP A 20 -7.56 6.50 7.34
CA ASP A 20 -8.16 5.35 6.65
C ASP A 20 -7.64 5.24 5.22
N GLU A 21 -7.53 6.36 4.52
CA GLU A 21 -6.94 6.43 3.18
C GLU A 21 -5.45 6.03 3.21
N LEU A 22 -4.66 6.52 4.17
CA LEU A 22 -3.26 6.12 4.36
C LEU A 22 -3.13 4.60 4.52
N ILE A 23 -3.98 3.98 5.35
CA ILE A 23 -3.96 2.54 5.59
C ILE A 23 -4.20 1.74 4.30
N GLU A 24 -5.07 2.22 3.42
CA GLU A 24 -5.30 1.56 2.14
C GLU A 24 -4.09 1.65 1.22
N HIS A 25 -3.38 2.79 1.19
CA HIS A 25 -2.10 2.89 0.48
C HIS A 25 -1.01 1.99 1.11
N VAL A 26 -0.97 1.88 2.45
CA VAL A 26 -0.05 0.98 3.16
C VAL A 26 -0.35 -0.47 2.81
N ARG A 27 -1.63 -0.87 2.75
CA ARG A 27 -2.04 -2.23 2.36
C ARG A 27 -1.50 -2.59 0.98
N GLU A 28 -1.70 -1.71 0.00
CA GLU A 28 -1.21 -1.91 -1.36
C GLU A 28 0.33 -2.00 -1.41
N GLY A 29 1.04 -1.09 -0.73
CA GLY A 29 2.49 -1.13 -0.66
C GLY A 29 3.03 -2.41 0.01
N VAL A 30 2.40 -2.88 1.08
CA VAL A 30 2.75 -4.15 1.75
C VAL A 30 2.50 -5.34 0.83
N LEU A 31 1.40 -5.35 0.08
CA LEU A 31 1.11 -6.41 -0.89
C LEU A 31 2.23 -6.51 -1.93
N ARG A 32 2.70 -5.37 -2.45
CA ARG A 32 3.81 -5.33 -3.42
C ARG A 32 5.12 -5.86 -2.84
N LEU A 33 5.45 -5.51 -1.59
CA LEU A 33 6.63 -6.06 -0.90
C LEU A 33 6.57 -7.58 -0.70
N VAL A 34 5.36 -8.13 -0.50
CA VAL A 34 5.16 -9.57 -0.37
C VAL A 34 5.30 -10.25 -1.73
N VAL A 35 4.64 -9.72 -2.77
CA VAL A 35 4.66 -10.29 -4.12
C VAL A 35 6.07 -10.30 -4.71
N SER A 36 6.90 -9.30 -4.42
CA SER A 36 8.29 -9.25 -4.88
C SER A 36 9.23 -10.23 -4.17
N GLY A 37 8.73 -11.05 -3.23
CA GLY A 37 9.55 -11.98 -2.44
C GLY A 37 10.46 -11.29 -1.42
N GLN A 38 10.34 -9.97 -1.25
CA GLN A 38 11.12 -9.21 -0.26
C GLN A 38 10.58 -9.35 1.17
N SER A 39 9.46 -10.04 1.37
CA SER A 39 8.91 -10.37 2.69
C SER A 39 8.56 -11.86 2.79
N ARG A 40 9.14 -12.56 3.77
CA ARG A 40 8.91 -13.99 4.03
C ARG A 40 7.75 -14.25 5.00
N TYR A 41 6.89 -13.27 5.27
CA TYR A 41 5.82 -13.36 6.27
C TYR A 41 4.44 -13.74 5.71
N LYS A 42 3.66 -14.45 6.54
CA LYS A 42 2.19 -14.58 6.40
C LYS A 42 1.58 -13.16 6.34
N VAL A 43 0.76 -12.92 5.33
CA VAL A 43 0.04 -11.67 5.06
C VAL A 43 -1.04 -11.43 6.12
N THR A 44 -0.65 -11.11 7.36
CA THR A 44 -1.59 -10.72 8.43
C THR A 44 -1.32 -9.33 9.00
N ASP A 45 -0.09 -8.80 8.91
CA ASP A 45 0.26 -7.60 9.69
C ASP A 45 0.41 -6.35 8.83
N VAL A 46 -0.60 -6.07 8.00
CA VAL A 46 -0.82 -4.71 7.47
C VAL A 46 -1.15 -3.82 8.68
N PRO A 47 -0.39 -2.75 8.96
CA PRO A 47 -0.67 -1.85 10.06
C PRO A 47 -2.10 -1.33 10.03
N ASP A 48 -2.82 -1.48 11.14
CA ASP A 48 -4.07 -0.79 11.38
C ASP A 48 -3.82 0.62 11.95
N ALA A 49 -4.90 1.40 12.14
CA ALA A 49 -4.81 2.76 12.66
C ALA A 49 -4.18 2.83 14.07
N ARG A 50 -4.33 1.77 14.88
CA ARG A 50 -3.72 1.67 16.21
C ARG A 50 -2.21 1.52 16.09
N THR A 51 -1.76 0.67 15.18
CA THR A 51 -0.35 0.41 14.90
C THR A 51 0.34 1.65 14.34
N VAL A 52 -0.30 2.36 13.40
CA VAL A 52 0.23 3.63 12.88
C VAL A 52 0.37 4.67 14.00
N ARG A 53 -0.65 4.85 14.84
CA ARG A 53 -0.56 5.74 16.01
C ARG A 53 0.54 5.34 16.99
N TYR A 54 0.74 4.05 17.19
CA TYR A 54 1.85 3.54 17.99
C TYR A 54 3.20 3.94 17.37
N TYR A 55 3.39 3.76 16.06
CA TYR A 55 4.62 4.19 15.38
C TYR A 55 4.88 5.69 15.51
N ILE A 56 3.84 6.53 15.40
CA ILE A 56 3.95 7.97 15.62
C ILE A 56 4.38 8.25 17.07
N SER A 57 3.75 7.61 18.06
CA SER A 57 4.09 7.81 19.48
C SER A 57 5.52 7.41 19.83
N MET A 58 6.09 6.44 19.10
CA MET A 58 7.46 5.97 19.25
C MET A 58 8.48 6.80 18.44
N GLY A 59 8.02 7.78 17.63
CA GLY A 59 8.87 8.57 16.76
C GLY A 59 9.48 7.79 15.60
N LEU A 60 8.81 6.73 15.13
CA LEU A 60 9.18 5.97 13.93
C LEU A 60 8.55 6.55 12.66
N VAL A 61 7.41 7.23 12.82
CA VAL A 61 6.67 7.93 11.78
C VAL A 61 6.47 9.36 12.26
N ASP A 62 6.53 10.31 11.35
CA ASP A 62 6.38 11.72 11.68
C ASP A 62 4.98 12.06 12.21
N GLN A 63 4.86 13.23 12.83
CA GLN A 63 3.56 13.74 13.22
C GLN A 63 2.74 14.11 11.97
N PRO A 64 1.39 14.00 12.04
CA PRO A 64 0.51 14.38 10.93
C PRO A 64 0.84 15.77 10.38
N THR A 65 0.79 15.95 9.05
CA THR A 65 1.12 17.22 8.37
C THR A 65 0.17 18.36 8.75
N GLY A 66 -1.06 18.01 9.14
CA GLY A 66 -2.06 18.97 9.53
C GLY A 66 -3.39 18.31 9.88
N LYS A 67 -4.45 19.11 9.79
CA LYS A 67 -5.83 18.66 10.02
C LYS A 67 -6.77 19.24 8.98
N ARG A 68 -7.75 18.43 8.55
CA ARG A 68 -8.91 18.85 7.76
C ARG A 68 -10.16 18.64 8.61
N GLY A 69 -10.64 19.71 9.22
CA GLY A 69 -11.70 19.63 10.23
C GLY A 69 -11.24 18.82 11.45
N THR A 70 -11.92 17.71 11.74
CA THR A 70 -11.57 16.80 12.84
C THR A 70 -10.55 15.73 12.45
N PHE A 71 -10.27 15.55 11.17
CA PHE A 71 -9.39 14.49 10.67
C PHE A 71 -7.94 14.98 10.59
N ALA A 72 -7.00 14.17 11.10
CA ALA A 72 -5.57 14.37 10.89
C ALA A 72 -5.18 13.96 9.46
N LEU A 73 -4.24 14.71 8.87
CA LEU A 73 -3.74 14.48 7.52
C LEU A 73 -2.33 13.88 7.56
N TYR A 74 -2.11 12.89 6.71
CA TYR A 74 -0.87 12.14 6.57
C TYR A 74 -0.45 12.19 5.11
N SER A 75 0.84 12.38 4.88
CA SER A 75 1.38 12.53 3.54
C SER A 75 2.00 11.25 2.96
N GLY A 76 2.36 11.28 1.68
CA GLY A 76 3.20 10.26 1.04
C GLY A 76 4.50 9.94 1.78
N MET A 77 5.07 10.91 2.51
CA MET A 77 6.20 10.68 3.40
C MET A 77 5.89 9.65 4.51
N HIS A 78 4.69 9.73 5.10
CA HIS A 78 4.26 8.80 6.15
C HIS A 78 4.09 7.38 5.58
N LEU A 79 3.59 7.27 4.34
CA LEU A 79 3.49 6.00 3.63
C LEU A 79 4.87 5.37 3.44
N LEU A 80 5.86 6.13 2.95
CA LEU A 80 7.24 5.66 2.79
C LEU A 80 7.84 5.16 4.12
N GLN A 81 7.68 5.91 5.20
CA GLN A 81 8.17 5.52 6.53
C GLN A 81 7.53 4.20 6.99
N ILE A 82 6.20 4.06 6.88
CA ILE A 82 5.49 2.84 7.30
C ILE A 82 5.94 1.63 6.47
N LEU A 83 6.07 1.76 5.16
CA LEU A 83 6.54 0.68 4.29
C LEU A 83 7.99 0.31 4.60
N ALA A 84 8.86 1.28 4.89
CA ALA A 84 10.22 1.04 5.32
C ALA A 84 10.27 0.26 6.65
N ILE A 85 9.44 0.64 7.63
CA ILE A 85 9.30 -0.11 8.89
C ILE A 85 8.92 -1.55 8.60
N LYS A 86 7.91 -1.80 7.75
CA LYS A 86 7.46 -3.16 7.42
C LYS A 86 8.53 -3.97 6.72
N LYS A 87 9.26 -3.38 5.77
CA LYS A 87 10.39 -4.04 5.10
C LYS A 87 11.49 -4.43 6.08
N LEU A 88 11.87 -3.54 6.98
CA LEU A 88 12.93 -3.77 7.97
C LEU A 88 12.50 -4.74 9.08
N GLN A 89 11.22 -4.72 9.48
CA GLN A 89 10.65 -5.72 10.40
C GLN A 89 10.71 -7.13 9.80
N ALA A 90 10.45 -7.27 8.50
CA ALA A 90 10.57 -8.55 7.80
C ALA A 90 12.01 -9.09 7.78
N GLN A 91 13.00 -8.23 8.03
CA GLN A 91 14.41 -8.57 8.18
C GLN A 91 14.83 -8.80 9.65
N TYR A 92 13.86 -8.92 10.56
CA TYR A 92 14.07 -9.15 12.00
C TYR A 92 14.86 -8.05 12.72
N LEU A 93 14.85 -6.82 12.21
CA LEU A 93 15.47 -5.70 12.89
C LEU A 93 14.63 -5.24 14.09
N THR A 94 15.31 -4.85 15.18
CA THR A 94 14.65 -4.31 16.37
C THR A 94 14.06 -2.94 16.09
N ILE A 95 13.02 -2.56 16.83
CA ILE A 95 12.38 -1.23 16.70
C ILE A 95 13.40 -0.09 16.81
N ARG A 96 14.35 -0.19 17.75
CA ARG A 96 15.42 0.81 17.91
C ARG A 96 16.29 0.91 16.65
N LYS A 97 16.67 -0.24 16.06
CA LYS A 97 17.49 -0.22 14.85
C LYS A 97 16.74 0.34 13.65
N ILE A 98 15.45 0.02 13.56
CA ILE A 98 14.55 0.56 12.53
C ILE A 98 14.47 2.09 12.67
N GLN A 99 14.33 2.61 13.88
CA GLN A 99 14.31 4.06 14.13
C GLN A 99 15.58 4.74 13.61
N GLU A 100 16.76 4.21 13.95
CA GLU A 100 18.05 4.73 13.45
C GLU A 100 18.15 4.72 11.92
N LEU A 101 17.54 3.72 11.27
CA LEU A 101 17.61 3.58 9.83
C LEU A 101 16.63 4.49 9.09
N ILE A 102 15.52 4.89 9.71
CA ILE A 102 14.46 5.68 9.07
C ILE A 102 14.57 7.17 9.41
N HIS A 103 15.00 7.50 10.63
CA HIS A 103 14.98 8.86 11.12
C HIS A 103 15.82 9.81 10.26
N GLY A 104 15.23 10.94 9.87
CA GLY A 104 15.90 12.00 9.10
C GLY A 104 16.13 11.70 7.61
N ARG A 105 15.68 10.54 7.10
CA ARG A 105 15.76 10.25 5.67
C ARG A 105 14.78 11.11 4.88
N SER A 106 15.20 11.55 3.71
CA SER A 106 14.36 12.18 2.70
C SER A 106 13.44 11.16 2.00
N PRO A 107 12.38 11.60 1.30
CA PRO A 107 11.53 10.72 0.51
C PRO A 107 12.32 9.84 -0.46
N ASP A 108 13.30 10.41 -1.17
CA ASP A 108 14.17 9.68 -2.09
C ASP A 108 14.97 8.57 -1.40
N GLU A 109 15.53 8.83 -0.21
CA GLU A 109 16.34 7.85 0.52
C GLU A 109 15.50 6.71 1.10
N LEU A 110 14.23 6.97 1.42
CA LEU A 110 13.27 5.93 1.79
C LEU A 110 12.80 5.14 0.57
N GLN A 111 12.58 5.82 -0.55
CA GLN A 111 12.24 5.20 -1.83
C GLN A 111 13.36 4.26 -2.30
N GLU A 112 14.62 4.66 -2.18
CA GLU A 112 15.78 3.82 -2.48
C GLU A 112 15.87 2.62 -1.52
N LEU A 113 15.62 2.83 -0.21
CA LEU A 113 15.56 1.75 0.77
C LEU A 113 14.48 0.70 0.40
N LEU A 114 13.33 1.14 -0.10
CA LEU A 114 12.25 0.26 -0.55
C LEU A 114 12.59 -0.47 -1.86
N GLY A 115 13.37 0.16 -2.73
CA GLY A 115 13.79 -0.39 -4.03
C GLY A 115 12.68 -0.35 -5.06
N GLU A 116 12.91 -0.95 -6.24
CA GLU A 116 12.02 -0.78 -7.40
C GLU A 116 10.65 -1.47 -7.28
N SER A 117 10.50 -2.42 -6.33
CA SER A 117 9.24 -3.16 -6.14
C SER A 117 8.09 -2.30 -5.60
N VAL A 118 8.42 -1.17 -4.98
CA VAL A 118 7.46 -0.23 -4.42
C VAL A 118 7.86 1.14 -4.92
N ARG A 119 7.03 1.79 -5.72
CA ARG A 119 7.25 3.17 -6.18
C ARG A 119 6.15 4.06 -5.66
N LEU A 120 6.50 5.11 -4.93
CA LEU A 120 5.53 5.99 -4.29
C LEU A 120 4.55 6.55 -5.30
N GLU A 121 5.04 7.04 -6.43
CA GLU A 121 4.21 7.60 -7.48
C GLU A 121 3.17 6.62 -8.05
N GLU A 122 3.44 5.31 -8.03
CA GLU A 122 2.45 4.31 -8.47
C GLU A 122 1.38 4.06 -7.41
N LEU A 123 1.78 4.08 -6.13
CA LEU A 123 0.88 3.94 -4.98
C LEU A 123 -0.04 5.15 -4.83
N VAL A 124 0.41 6.30 -5.30
CA VAL A 124 -0.28 7.58 -5.23
C VAL A 124 -1.20 7.80 -6.43
N VAL A 125 -0.77 7.41 -7.64
CA VAL A 125 -1.57 7.54 -8.88
C VAL A 125 -2.74 6.56 -8.94
N ARG A 126 -2.72 5.46 -8.18
CA ARG A 126 -3.93 4.62 -8.01
C ARG A 126 -4.74 5.21 -6.88
N PRO A 127 -5.82 5.96 -7.14
CA PRO A 127 -6.73 6.27 -6.09
C PRO A 127 -7.36 4.91 -5.72
N SER A 128 -7.29 4.52 -4.45
CA SER A 128 -8.29 3.61 -3.91
C SER A 128 -9.31 4.45 -3.14
N PRO A 129 -10.23 5.19 -3.81
CA PRO A 129 -11.45 5.57 -3.18
C PRO A 129 -12.46 4.55 -3.67
N VAL A 130 -12.29 3.27 -3.32
CA VAL A 130 -13.48 2.46 -3.25
C VAL A 130 -14.23 3.01 -2.05
N LYS A 131 -14.99 4.11 -2.28
CA LYS A 131 -15.65 4.91 -1.24
C LYS A 131 -16.21 3.95 -0.21
N ALA A 132 -15.95 4.21 1.08
CA ALA A 132 -16.64 3.47 2.13
C ALA A 132 -18.16 3.56 1.82
N GLY A 133 -18.79 2.39 1.55
CA GLY A 133 -20.18 2.31 1.08
C GLY A 133 -20.41 2.03 -0.42
N ALA A 134 -19.38 1.90 -1.26
CA ALA A 134 -19.58 1.49 -2.64
C ALA A 134 -20.15 0.05 -2.71
N PRO A 135 -21.16 -0.20 -3.57
CA PRO A 135 -21.81 -1.51 -3.66
C PRO A 135 -20.84 -2.59 -4.16
N TRP A 136 -21.06 -3.83 -3.72
CA TRP A 136 -20.36 -4.99 -4.27
C TRP A 136 -20.99 -5.37 -5.60
N LEU A 137 -20.18 -5.48 -6.64
CA LEU A 137 -20.53 -6.08 -7.92
C LEU A 137 -20.28 -7.59 -7.84
N ARG A 138 -21.24 -8.37 -8.34
CA ARG A 138 -21.19 -9.83 -8.36
C ARG A 138 -20.90 -10.31 -9.77
N HIS A 139 -19.83 -11.08 -9.92
CA HIS A 139 -19.43 -11.72 -11.16
C HIS A 139 -19.55 -13.24 -11.01
N GLU A 140 -20.35 -13.87 -11.86
CA GLU A 140 -20.43 -15.33 -11.94
C GLU A 140 -19.27 -15.84 -12.80
N LEU A 141 -18.36 -16.61 -12.20
CA LEU A 141 -17.18 -17.16 -12.89
C LEU A 141 -17.45 -18.53 -13.52
N GLY A 142 -18.48 -19.22 -13.04
CA GLY A 142 -18.92 -20.53 -13.48
C GLY A 142 -19.99 -21.09 -12.53
N PRO A 143 -20.54 -22.28 -12.81
CA PRO A 143 -21.62 -22.86 -12.00
C PRO A 143 -21.23 -22.98 -10.53
N GLY A 144 -21.88 -22.20 -9.67
CA GLY A 144 -21.65 -22.19 -8.23
C GLY A 144 -20.41 -21.42 -7.74
N ILE A 145 -19.76 -20.63 -8.59
CA ILE A 145 -18.59 -19.82 -8.21
C ILE A 145 -18.79 -18.35 -8.54
N GLU A 146 -18.61 -17.50 -7.54
CA GLU A 146 -18.86 -16.06 -7.59
C GLU A 146 -17.66 -15.27 -7.09
N LEU A 147 -17.39 -14.15 -7.77
CA LEU A 147 -16.43 -13.14 -7.34
C LEU A 147 -17.18 -11.85 -6.99
N HIS A 148 -16.90 -11.30 -5.81
CA HIS A 148 -17.39 -9.99 -5.41
C HIS A 148 -16.30 -8.94 -5.55
N VAL A 149 -16.55 -7.91 -6.36
CA VAL A 149 -15.63 -6.79 -6.60
C VAL A 149 -16.32 -5.51 -6.16
N LYS A 150 -15.69 -4.72 -5.29
CA LYS A 150 -16.32 -3.49 -4.77
C LYS A 150 -16.29 -2.39 -5.86
N GLN A 151 -17.43 -1.74 -6.10
CA GLN A 151 -17.60 -0.78 -7.21
C GLN A 151 -16.63 0.40 -7.08
N GLY A 152 -15.83 0.65 -8.12
CA GLY A 152 -14.75 1.65 -8.08
C GLY A 152 -13.36 1.07 -7.82
N PHE A 153 -13.23 -0.27 -7.73
CA PHE A 153 -11.95 -0.95 -7.88
C PHE A 153 -11.33 -0.57 -9.23
N THR A 154 -10.23 0.18 -9.19
CA THR A 154 -9.55 0.77 -10.34
C THR A 154 -8.62 -0.25 -10.99
N VAL A 155 -9.23 -1.21 -11.67
CA VAL A 155 -8.58 -2.02 -12.71
C VAL A 155 -9.20 -1.58 -14.03
N ASP A 156 -8.39 -1.48 -15.09
CA ASP A 156 -8.93 -1.24 -16.43
C ASP A 156 -10.02 -2.28 -16.70
N PRO A 157 -11.22 -1.93 -17.20
CA PRO A 157 -12.26 -2.91 -17.48
C PRO A 157 -11.79 -4.10 -18.31
N SER A 158 -10.81 -3.89 -19.19
CA SER A 158 -10.17 -4.92 -20.02
C SER A 158 -9.29 -5.85 -19.18
N GLU A 159 -8.46 -5.29 -18.29
CA GLU A 159 -7.60 -6.03 -17.37
C GLU A 159 -8.44 -6.82 -16.34
N LEU A 160 -9.56 -6.27 -15.88
CA LEU A 160 -10.51 -6.99 -15.02
C LEU A 160 -11.10 -8.18 -15.75
N GLN A 161 -11.50 -8.02 -17.02
CA GLN A 161 -12.02 -9.12 -17.83
C GLN A 161 -10.96 -10.21 -18.03
N GLU A 162 -9.70 -9.85 -18.32
CA GLU A 162 -8.60 -10.82 -18.42
C GLU A 162 -8.36 -11.59 -17.11
N ILE A 163 -8.44 -10.91 -15.97
CA ILE A 163 -8.34 -11.55 -14.65
C ILE A 163 -9.51 -12.51 -14.44
N LEU A 164 -10.74 -12.09 -14.74
CA LEU A 164 -11.94 -12.92 -14.60
C LEU A 164 -11.83 -14.18 -15.48
N ASP A 165 -11.39 -14.03 -16.73
CA ASP A 165 -11.21 -15.13 -17.68
C ASP A 165 -10.09 -16.08 -17.22
N THR A 166 -8.99 -15.53 -16.69
CA THR A 166 -7.88 -16.32 -16.13
C THR A 166 -8.34 -17.15 -14.93
N VAL A 167 -9.04 -16.53 -13.98
CA VAL A 167 -9.55 -17.21 -12.78
C VAL A 167 -10.59 -18.26 -13.18
N ALA A 168 -11.52 -17.93 -14.08
CA ALA A 168 -12.49 -18.90 -14.60
C ALA A 168 -11.80 -20.07 -15.33
N GLY A 169 -10.72 -19.80 -16.07
CA GLY A 169 -9.91 -20.81 -16.73
C GLY A 169 -9.18 -21.75 -15.77
N ILE A 170 -8.67 -21.23 -14.65
CA ILE A 170 -8.07 -22.04 -13.58
C ILE A 170 -9.11 -22.97 -12.97
N LEU A 171 -10.31 -22.45 -12.68
CA LEU A 171 -11.40 -23.21 -12.04
C LEU A 171 -12.01 -24.28 -12.96
N LYS A 172 -11.87 -24.14 -14.28
CA LYS A 172 -12.30 -25.13 -15.28
C LYS A 172 -11.28 -26.25 -15.51
N LYS A 173 -10.06 -26.17 -14.95
CA LYS A 173 -9.11 -27.29 -15.03
C LYS A 173 -9.55 -28.38 -14.04
N PRO A 174 -9.78 -29.62 -14.50
CA PRO A 174 -10.05 -30.72 -13.58
C PRO A 174 -8.86 -30.88 -12.64
N VAL A 175 -9.14 -31.01 -11.35
CA VAL A 175 -8.16 -31.49 -10.38
C VAL A 175 -7.88 -32.95 -10.76
N SER A 176 -6.74 -33.18 -11.42
CA SER A 176 -6.24 -34.54 -11.70
C SER A 176 -5.88 -35.28 -10.42
#